data_AF-A0A352KGL3-F1
#
_entry.id   AF-A0A352KGL3-F1
#
_cell.length_a   1.000
_cell.length_b   1.000
_cell.length_c   1.000
_cell.angle_alpha   90.00
_cell.angle_beta   90.00
_cell.angle_gamma   90.00
#
_symmetry.space_group_name_H-M   'P 1'
#
loop_
_entity.id
_entity.type
_entity.pdbx_description
1 polymer ?
#
loop_
_entity_poly.entity_id
_entity_poly.type
_entity_poly.pdbx_seq_one_letter_code
_entity_poly.pdbx_strand_id
1 'polypeptide(L)'
;MTSKQDFQNGCAPCSPSDFGSGSFVTELASPRPVWSSLYRGFRKRCPACGRGRLLHRYLKVFDRCAVCSESLHHQQADDGPPYFTMFLVGHIVIPLMLIVEKQFSPDM
;
A
#
# COMPACT_ATOMS: atom_id res chain seq x y z
N MET A 1 8.50 40.59 -20.96
CA MET A 1 7.44 40.45 -21.97
C MET A 1 7.74 39.14 -22.71
N THR A 2 7.10 37.99 -22.50
CA THR A 2 5.90 37.52 -21.77
C THR A 2 6.19 36.04 -21.41
N SER A 3 5.32 35.37 -20.63
CA SER A 3 5.31 33.91 -20.40
C SER A 3 6.04 33.36 -19.16
N LYS A 4 5.74 33.89 -17.97
CA LYS A 4 5.80 33.14 -16.68
C LYS A 4 4.52 33.30 -15.83
N GLN A 5 3.39 33.69 -16.42
CA GLN A 5 2.16 34.05 -15.69
C GLN A 5 0.93 33.18 -15.97
N ASP A 6 1.03 32.12 -16.78
CA ASP A 6 -0.14 31.27 -17.11
C ASP A 6 -0.35 30.05 -16.18
N PHE A 7 0.41 29.92 -15.10
CA PHE A 7 0.09 28.92 -14.05
C PHE A 7 -0.84 29.49 -12.95
N GLN A 8 -1.30 30.74 -13.10
CA GLN A 8 -2.03 31.45 -12.05
C GLN A 8 -3.55 31.48 -12.22
N ASN A 9 -4.13 30.88 -13.28
CA ASN A 9 -5.58 30.93 -13.53
C ASN A 9 -6.20 29.54 -13.79
N GLY A 10 -6.22 28.69 -12.75
CA GLY A 10 -6.98 27.43 -12.80
C GLY A 10 -7.07 26.63 -11.50
N CYS A 11 -6.18 26.87 -10.54
CA CYS A 11 -6.30 26.26 -9.21
C CYS A 11 -7.00 27.22 -8.25
N ALA A 12 -8.30 27.00 -8.04
CA ALA A 12 -9.03 27.61 -6.95
C ALA A 12 -8.36 27.26 -5.60
N PRO A 13 -8.34 28.19 -4.62
CA PRO A 13 -7.66 28.00 -3.35
C PRO A 13 -8.39 26.93 -2.52
N CYS A 14 -7.67 25.89 -2.08
CA CYS A 14 -8.16 24.99 -1.03
C CYS A 14 -8.47 25.85 0.20
N SER A 15 -9.76 25.94 0.54
CA SER A 15 -10.26 26.82 1.59
C SER A 15 -9.98 26.23 2.97
N PRO A 16 -9.77 27.04 4.02
CA PRO A 16 -9.44 26.54 5.37
C PRO A 16 -10.57 25.76 6.04
N SER A 17 -11.76 25.72 5.43
CA SER A 17 -12.93 24.93 5.85
C SER A 17 -12.98 23.51 5.28
N ASP A 18 -12.07 23.13 4.36
CA ASP A 18 -11.88 21.74 3.89
C ASP A 18 -10.86 20.97 4.75
N PHE A 19 -10.15 21.68 5.64
CA PHE A 19 -9.37 21.12 6.75
C PHE A 19 -10.31 20.94 7.96
N GLY A 20 -11.29 20.06 7.80
CA GLY A 20 -12.22 19.69 8.86
C GLY A 20 -11.52 18.94 9.98
N SER A 21 -11.03 19.70 10.96
CA SER A 21 -11.02 19.35 12.38
C SER A 21 -10.21 18.12 12.78
N GLY A 22 -9.07 18.38 13.44
CA GLY A 22 -8.52 17.48 14.46
C GLY A 22 -9.47 17.35 15.65
N SER A 23 -10.61 16.70 15.44
CA SER A 23 -11.44 16.14 16.49
C SER A 23 -11.35 14.63 16.36
N PHE A 24 -10.92 14.02 17.45
CA PHE A 24 -11.16 12.64 17.83
C PHE A 24 -12.67 12.35 17.75
N VAL A 25 -13.20 12.23 16.53
CA VAL A 25 -14.50 11.61 16.30
C VAL A 25 -14.22 10.14 16.45
N THR A 26 -14.50 9.64 17.65
CA THR A 26 -14.95 8.26 17.87
C THR A 26 -16.22 8.08 17.06
N GLU A 27 -16.10 8.07 15.73
CA GLU A 27 -17.13 7.60 14.84
C GLU A 27 -17.23 6.11 15.11
N LEU A 28 -18.43 5.66 15.46
CA LEU A 28 -18.80 4.25 15.52
C LEU A 28 -18.78 3.65 14.11
N ALA A 29 -17.68 3.82 13.38
CA ALA A 29 -17.40 3.12 12.16
C ALA A 29 -17.21 1.66 12.55
N SER A 30 -18.25 0.86 12.28
CA SER A 30 -18.24 -0.60 12.32
C SER A 30 -16.81 -1.11 12.09
N PRO A 31 -16.25 -1.94 12.99
CA PRO A 31 -14.87 -2.38 12.89
C PRO A 31 -14.71 -3.00 11.50
N ARG A 32 -14.15 -2.24 10.54
CA ARG A 32 -13.91 -2.75 9.20
C ARG A 32 -12.96 -3.90 9.45
N PRO A 33 -13.38 -5.17 9.28
CA PRO A 33 -12.57 -6.26 9.73
C PRO A 33 -11.27 -6.14 8.94
N VAL A 34 -10.16 -5.87 9.62
CA VAL A 34 -8.85 -5.73 8.98
C VAL A 34 -8.60 -6.95 8.11
N TRP A 35 -9.02 -8.12 8.61
CA TRP A 35 -9.05 -9.38 7.90
C TRP A 35 -9.85 -9.35 6.59
N SER A 36 -11.04 -8.75 6.57
CA SER A 36 -11.86 -8.63 5.36
C SER A 36 -11.22 -7.71 4.32
N SER A 37 -10.56 -6.64 4.77
CA SER A 37 -9.86 -5.70 3.89
C SER A 37 -8.58 -6.32 3.32
N LEU A 38 -7.81 -7.04 4.15
CA LEU A 38 -6.67 -7.87 3.74
C LEU A 38 -7.09 -8.95 2.74
N TYR A 39 -8.18 -9.65 3.02
CA TYR A 39 -8.70 -10.70 2.15
C TYR A 39 -9.16 -10.15 0.79
N ARG A 40 -9.84 -8.99 0.77
CA ARG A 40 -10.21 -8.29 -0.45
C ARG A 40 -8.97 -7.82 -1.23
N GLY A 41 -7.96 -7.31 -0.54
CA GLY A 41 -6.66 -6.92 -1.11
C GLY A 41 -5.92 -8.11 -1.74
N PHE A 42 -5.85 -9.24 -1.04
CA PHE A 42 -5.27 -10.49 -1.57
C PHE A 42 -6.03 -10.99 -2.81
N ARG A 43 -7.35 -10.84 -2.84
CA ARG A 43 -8.20 -11.14 -4.01
C ARG A 43 -8.12 -10.08 -5.12
N LYS A 44 -7.26 -9.07 -4.99
CA LYS A 44 -7.12 -7.94 -5.93
C LYS A 44 -8.44 -7.20 -6.16
N ARG A 45 -9.24 -7.04 -5.11
CA ARG A 45 -10.54 -6.35 -5.15
C ARG A 45 -10.50 -5.05 -4.36
N CYS A 46 -11.35 -4.10 -4.76
CA CYS A 46 -11.52 -2.82 -4.09
C CYS A 46 -11.86 -3.02 -2.59
N PRO A 47 -11.16 -2.36 -1.65
CA PRO A 47 -11.39 -2.51 -0.22
C PRO A 47 -12.78 -1.99 0.22
N ALA A 48 -13.25 -0.91 -0.42
CA ALA A 48 -14.57 -0.34 -0.16
C ALA A 48 -15.71 -1.25 -0.64
N CYS A 49 -15.77 -1.56 -1.94
CA CYS A 49 -16.91 -2.28 -2.53
C CYS A 49 -16.75 -3.80 -2.69
N GLY A 50 -15.53 -4.34 -2.66
CA GLY A 50 -15.27 -5.79 -2.79
C GLY A 50 -15.59 -6.43 -4.14
N ARG A 51 -15.97 -5.64 -5.16
CA ARG A 51 -16.36 -6.10 -6.50
C ARG A 51 -15.44 -5.60 -7.62
N GLY A 52 -14.99 -4.35 -7.57
CA GLY A 52 -14.09 -3.77 -8.56
C GLY A 52 -12.68 -4.37 -8.50
N ARG A 53 -12.02 -4.51 -9.66
CA ARG A 53 -10.61 -4.93 -9.73
C ARG A 53 -9.70 -3.80 -9.24
N LEU A 54 -8.77 -4.15 -8.36
CA LEU A 54 -7.80 -3.22 -7.76
C LEU A 54 -6.62 -2.95 -8.71
N LEU A 55 -6.12 -4.00 -9.36
CA LEU A 55 -4.91 -3.98 -10.17
C LEU A 55 -5.24 -4.28 -11.63
N HIS A 56 -4.67 -3.51 -12.56
CA HIS A 56 -4.82 -3.69 -14.00
C HIS A 56 -3.65 -4.48 -14.63
N ARG A 57 -2.49 -4.51 -13.94
CA ARG A 57 -1.24 -5.21 -14.26
C ARG A 57 -0.60 -5.66 -12.96
N TYR A 58 0.57 -6.29 -13.04
CA TYR A 58 1.28 -6.87 -11.90
C TYR A 58 1.35 -5.94 -10.66
N LEU A 59 1.87 -4.72 -10.80
CA LEU A 59 1.99 -3.73 -9.70
C LEU A 59 1.20 -2.43 -9.95
N LYS A 60 0.51 -2.32 -11.08
CA LYS A 60 -0.14 -1.05 -11.45
C LYS A 60 -1.63 -1.08 -11.11
N VAL A 61 -1.98 -0.19 -10.19
CA VAL A 61 -3.31 0.03 -9.60
C VAL A 61 -4.15 0.91 -10.53
N PHE A 62 -5.47 0.74 -10.51
CA PHE A 62 -6.38 1.67 -11.17
C PHE A 62 -6.52 2.97 -10.36
N ASP A 63 -6.50 4.13 -11.02
CA ASP A 63 -6.68 5.43 -10.35
C ASP A 63 -8.03 5.52 -9.62
N ARG A 64 -9.06 4.91 -10.23
CA ARG A 64 -10.43 4.86 -9.71
C ARG A 64 -11.04 3.48 -9.82
N CYS A 65 -11.87 3.11 -8.85
CA CYS A 65 -12.66 1.88 -8.91
C CYS A 65 -13.80 1.99 -9.94
N ALA A 66 -13.94 0.99 -10.82
CA ALA A 66 -15.02 0.95 -11.82
C ALA A 66 -16.45 0.79 -11.24
N VAL A 67 -16.58 0.42 -9.96
CA VAL A 67 -17.87 0.14 -9.31
C VAL A 67 -18.27 1.22 -8.32
N CYS A 68 -17.33 1.73 -7.52
CA CYS A 68 -17.61 2.72 -6.48
C CYS A 68 -16.86 4.04 -6.66
N SER A 69 -16.11 4.21 -7.77
CA SER A 69 -15.36 5.43 -8.11
C SER A 69 -14.38 5.97 -7.07
N GLU A 70 -14.09 5.18 -6.03
CA GLU A 70 -13.08 5.47 -5.00
C GLU A 70 -11.72 5.74 -5.65
N SER A 71 -10.92 6.65 -5.09
CA SER A 71 -9.56 6.95 -5.55
C SER A 71 -8.52 6.03 -4.90
N LEU A 72 -7.72 5.29 -5.70
CA LEU A 72 -6.78 4.27 -5.20
C LEU A 72 -5.30 4.56 -5.52
N HIS A 73 -4.95 5.79 -5.89
CA HIS A 73 -3.61 6.17 -6.37
C HIS A 73 -2.56 6.47 -5.26
N HIS A 74 -2.91 6.36 -3.97
CA HIS A 74 -2.06 6.84 -2.87
C HIS A 74 -1.14 5.78 -2.23
N GLN A 75 -0.95 4.62 -2.88
CA GLN A 75 -0.11 3.54 -2.36
C GLN A 75 1.24 3.51 -3.09
N GLN A 76 2.34 3.71 -2.37
CA GLN A 76 3.69 3.42 -2.89
C GLN A 76 3.85 1.90 -3.00
N ALA A 77 4.20 1.41 -4.20
CA ALA A 77 4.00 0.02 -4.60
C ALA A 77 5.26 -0.86 -4.54
N ASP A 78 6.32 -0.42 -3.87
CA ASP A 78 7.67 -0.99 -4.08
C ASP A 78 8.25 -1.78 -2.89
N ASP A 79 7.53 -1.88 -1.77
CA ASP A 79 8.13 -2.42 -0.54
C ASP A 79 7.91 -3.92 -0.33
N GLY A 80 6.84 -4.53 -0.84
CA GLY A 80 6.50 -5.93 -0.51
C GLY A 80 7.49 -6.98 -1.06
N PRO A 81 7.72 -7.04 -2.38
CA PRO A 81 8.51 -8.11 -2.99
C PRO A 81 9.99 -8.15 -2.52
N PRO A 82 10.71 -7.01 -2.44
CA PRO A 82 12.11 -7.02 -1.98
C PRO A 82 12.24 -7.47 -0.53
N TYR A 83 11.41 -6.95 0.38
CA TYR A 83 11.50 -7.34 1.79
C TYR A 83 11.19 -8.83 1.98
N PHE A 84 10.20 -9.38 1.28
CA PHE A 84 9.88 -10.81 1.36
C PHE A 84 11.06 -11.68 0.91
N THR A 85 11.75 -11.30 -0.17
CA THR A 85 12.93 -12.04 -0.64
C THR A 85 14.08 -12.00 0.36
N MET A 86 14.35 -10.83 0.97
CA MET A 86 15.42 -10.69 1.96
C MET A 86 15.15 -11.52 3.22
N PHE A 87 13.89 -11.55 3.69
CA PHE A 87 13.50 -12.43 4.79
C PHE A 87 13.70 -13.90 4.43
N LEU A 88 13.22 -14.34 3.27
CA LEU A 88 13.32 -15.73 2.85
C LEU A 88 14.77 -16.18 2.70
N VAL A 89 15.59 -15.39 2.01
CA VAL A 89 17.02 -15.69 1.80
C VAL A 89 17.77 -15.69 3.13
N GLY A 90 17.56 -14.68 3.98
CA GLY A 90 18.17 -14.61 5.31
C GLY A 90 17.82 -15.81 6.18
N HIS A 91 16.55 -16.24 6.18
CA HIS A 91 16.10 -17.38 6.99
C HIS A 91 16.45 -18.74 6.41
N ILE A 92 16.90 -18.85 5.16
CA ILE A 92 17.31 -20.13 4.57
C ILE A 92 18.83 -20.23 4.57
N VAL A 93 19.51 -19.23 4.01
CA VAL A 93 20.96 -19.26 3.80
C VAL A 93 21.73 -19.21 5.12
N ILE A 94 21.34 -18.33 6.05
CA ILE A 94 22.03 -18.17 7.34
C ILE A 94 21.96 -19.46 8.19
N PRO A 95 20.80 -20.07 8.46
CA PRO A 95 20.78 -21.29 9.25
C PRO A 95 21.38 -22.48 8.51
N LEU A 96 21.25 -22.56 7.18
CA LEU A 96 21.91 -23.61 6.41
C LEU A 96 23.44 -23.52 6.56
N MET A 97 24.00 -22.33 6.44
CA MET A 97 25.43 -22.10 6.64
C MET A 97 25.87 -22.47 8.06
N LEU A 98 25.13 -22.04 9.08
CA LEU A 98 25.39 -22.41 10.48
C LEU A 98 25.33 -23.92 10.73
N ILE A 99 24.39 -24.65 10.11
CA ILE A 99 24.28 -26.11 10.23
C ILE A 99 25.50 -26.79 9.61
N VAL A 100 25.90 -26.35 8.42
CA VAL A 100 27.08 -26.87 7.73
C VAL A 100 28.33 -26.63 8.56
N GLU A 101 28.54 -25.42 9.07
CA GLU A 101 29.70 -25.11 9.92
C GLU A 101 29.75 -26.01 11.16
N LYS A 102 28.63 -26.19 11.87
CA LYS A 102 28.55 -27.09 13.02
C LYS A 102 28.85 -28.55 12.70
N GLN A 103 28.50 -29.04 11.51
CA GLN A 103 28.73 -30.43 11.13
C GLN A 103 30.18 -30.69 10.71
N PHE A 104 30.81 -29.75 10.02
CA PHE A 104 32.16 -29.93 9.49
C PHE A 104 33.27 -29.39 10.41
N SER A 105 32.93 -28.53 11.37
CA SER A 105 33.81 -28.09 12.46
C SER A 105 33.17 -28.48 13.79
N PRO A 106 33.18 -29.78 14.16
CA PRO A 106 32.72 -30.17 15.48
C PRO A 106 33.56 -29.45 16.52
N ASP A 107 32.89 -28.81 17.48
CA ASP A 107 33.49 -28.18 18.65
C ASP A 107 34.54 -29.15 19.23
N MET A 108 35.78 -28.68 19.38
CA MET A 108 36.88 -29.50 19.92
C MET A 108 36.59 -29.97 21.34
#